data_AF-A0AAW1VX57-F1
#
_entry.id   AF-A0AAW1VX57-F1
#
_cell.length_a   1.000
_cell.length_b   1.000
_cell.length_c   1.000
_cell.angle_alpha   90.00
_cell.angle_beta   90.00
_cell.angle_gamma   90.00
#
_symmetry.space_group_name_H-M   'P 1'
#
loop_
_entity.id
_entity.type
_entity.pdbx_description
1 polymer ?
#
loop_
_entity_poly.entity_id
_entity_poly.type
_entity_poly.pdbx_seq_one_letter_code
_entity_poly.pdbx_strand_id
1 'polypeptide(L)'
;MAGSSSSFIEEVIGEPVYIAGNSLGGFVALYFAACNPHLVKGVTLLNATPFWGFLPNPIRSPRLAKIFPWAGTFPLPASVRKLVEIVWQKISDPRSIAQILEQVYADHSTNVDKVFSRIVETAEHPAAAASFASIMFAPQGQLSFKEALVRCQMNNIPVCLMYGKEDPWVQPIWGFQVKKQVPEALFYEISPAGHCPHDEVPEVVNYLLRGWIKNLESQGLVALPLLDTQESLQINIARDLEFVRDGSKKSVKVHFFGSKFSLWDRISSYISSRFGKLELKS
;
A
#
# COMPACT_ATOMS: atom_id res chain seq x y z
N MET A 1 -12.60 13.34 3.00
CA MET A 1 -12.21 11.94 3.23
C MET A 1 -12.17 11.53 4.69
N ALA A 2 -11.70 12.36 5.64
CA ALA A 2 -11.70 11.96 7.06
C ALA A 2 -13.10 11.74 7.67
N GLY A 3 -14.13 12.47 7.23
CA GLY A 3 -15.47 12.40 7.83
C GLY A 3 -16.20 11.06 7.64
N SER A 4 -16.14 10.45 6.44
CA SER A 4 -16.92 9.23 6.16
C SER A 4 -16.35 7.98 6.83
N SER A 5 -15.03 7.88 6.95
CA SER A 5 -14.37 6.72 7.56
C SER A 5 -14.43 6.76 9.08
N SER A 6 -14.36 7.94 9.71
CA SER A 6 -14.52 8.07 11.16
C SER A 6 -15.94 7.69 11.58
N SER A 7 -16.96 8.25 10.91
CA SER A 7 -18.36 7.90 11.16
C SER A 7 -18.62 6.40 11.03
N PHE A 8 -18.05 5.71 10.03
CA PHE A 8 -18.23 4.26 9.91
C PHE A 8 -17.65 3.49 11.10
N ILE A 9 -16.45 3.85 11.56
CA ILE A 9 -15.84 3.19 12.72
C ILE A 9 -16.64 3.48 13.99
N GLU A 10 -17.04 4.74 14.21
CA GLU A 10 -17.74 5.16 15.42
C GLU A 10 -19.18 4.63 15.47
N GLU A 11 -19.91 4.69 14.36
CA GLU A 11 -21.34 4.39 14.31
C GLU A 11 -21.66 2.92 13.98
N VAL A 12 -20.78 2.22 13.24
CA VAL A 12 -21.03 0.84 12.78
C VAL A 12 -20.15 -0.17 13.51
N ILE A 13 -18.84 0.09 13.63
CA ILE A 13 -17.91 -0.86 14.28
C ILE A 13 -17.95 -0.71 15.81
N GLY A 14 -17.98 0.51 16.31
CA GLY A 14 -18.10 0.84 17.73
C GLY A 14 -16.82 0.69 18.55
N GLU A 15 -15.69 0.33 17.94
CA GLU A 15 -14.40 0.18 18.62
C GLU A 15 -13.21 0.53 17.71
N PRO A 16 -12.02 0.86 18.28
CA PRO A 16 -10.81 1.10 17.51
C PRO A 16 -10.40 -0.11 16.67
N VAL A 17 -9.88 0.13 15.46
CA VAL A 17 -9.62 -0.93 14.47
C VAL A 17 -8.16 -1.01 14.02
N TYR A 18 -7.78 -2.18 13.48
CA TYR A 18 -6.61 -2.28 12.62
C TYR A 18 -7.00 -1.96 11.18
N ILE A 19 -6.22 -1.12 10.51
CA ILE A 19 -6.51 -0.70 9.13
C ILE A 19 -5.42 -1.24 8.20
N ALA A 20 -5.81 -1.94 7.14
CA ALA A 20 -4.90 -2.33 6.07
C ALA A 20 -5.28 -1.59 4.79
N GLY A 21 -4.29 -1.09 4.06
CA GLY A 21 -4.51 -0.38 2.81
C GLY A 21 -3.47 -0.73 1.75
N ASN A 22 -3.93 -1.06 0.55
CA ASN A 22 -3.07 -1.30 -0.61
C ASN A 22 -2.82 -0.03 -1.42
N SER A 23 -1.58 0.21 -1.86
CA SER A 23 -1.26 1.31 -2.79
C SER A 23 -1.73 2.67 -2.26
N LEU A 24 -2.56 3.40 -3.00
CA LEU A 24 -3.21 4.63 -2.53
C LEU A 24 -4.03 4.43 -1.24
N GLY A 25 -4.70 3.29 -1.09
CA GLY A 25 -5.41 2.94 0.13
C GLY A 25 -4.50 2.90 1.35
N GLY A 26 -3.21 2.55 1.18
CA GLY A 26 -2.21 2.60 2.25
C GLY A 26 -1.88 4.02 2.69
N PHE A 27 -1.74 4.97 1.74
CA PHE A 27 -1.62 6.39 2.07
C PHE A 27 -2.83 6.88 2.86
N VAL A 28 -4.04 6.55 2.39
CA VAL A 28 -5.30 6.96 3.02
C VAL A 28 -5.42 6.36 4.42
N ALA A 29 -5.09 5.08 4.61
CA ALA A 29 -5.10 4.41 5.91
C ALA A 29 -4.15 5.08 6.91
N LEU A 30 -2.91 5.37 6.49
CA LEU A 30 -1.94 6.05 7.32
C LEU A 30 -2.36 7.47 7.67
N TYR A 31 -2.86 8.22 6.68
CA TYR A 31 -3.38 9.57 6.89
C TYR A 31 -4.54 9.56 7.88
N PHE A 32 -5.46 8.61 7.73
CA PHE A 32 -6.60 8.45 8.63
C PHE A 32 -6.14 8.17 10.07
N ALA A 33 -5.21 7.23 10.27
CA ALA A 33 -4.66 6.91 11.58
C ALA A 33 -3.95 8.09 12.24
N ALA A 34 -3.19 8.87 11.46
CA ALA A 34 -2.54 10.08 11.94
C ALA A 34 -3.57 11.13 12.41
N CYS A 35 -4.68 11.28 11.71
CA CYS A 35 -5.73 12.23 12.06
C CYS A 35 -6.63 11.75 13.20
N ASN A 36 -6.88 10.44 13.30
CA ASN A 36 -7.82 9.83 14.25
C ASN A 36 -7.14 8.74 15.10
N PRO A 37 -6.11 9.08 15.91
CA PRO A 37 -5.32 8.08 16.62
C PRO A 37 -6.13 7.23 17.60
N HIS A 38 -7.19 7.79 18.18
CA HIS A 38 -8.06 7.09 19.12
C HIS A 38 -8.95 6.01 18.47
N LEU A 39 -9.09 6.02 17.13
CA LEU A 39 -9.89 5.04 16.38
C LEU A 39 -9.04 3.91 15.79
N VAL A 40 -7.71 3.95 15.94
CA VAL A 40 -6.80 3.04 15.21
C VAL A 40 -5.80 2.37 16.14
N LYS A 41 -5.81 1.04 16.15
CA LYS A 41 -4.89 0.18 16.91
C LYS A 41 -3.58 -0.12 16.17
N GLY A 42 -3.57 0.04 14.85
CA GLY A 42 -2.39 -0.18 14.01
C GLY A 42 -2.71 -0.06 12.52
N VAL A 43 -1.67 0.18 11.71
CA VAL A 43 -1.79 0.32 10.25
C VAL A 43 -0.90 -0.69 9.51
N THR A 44 -1.47 -1.41 8.55
CA THR A 44 -0.74 -2.24 7.59
C THR A 44 -0.69 -1.57 6.23
N LEU A 45 0.52 -1.33 5.73
CA LEU A 45 0.80 -0.75 4.43
C LEU A 45 1.17 -1.88 3.45
N LEU A 46 0.24 -2.19 2.56
CA LEU A 46 0.43 -3.13 1.48
C LEU A 46 0.87 -2.34 0.24
N ASN A 47 2.11 -2.52 -0.23
CA ASN A 47 2.64 -1.80 -1.41
C ASN A 47 2.26 -0.30 -1.46
N ALA A 48 2.26 0.38 -0.30
CA ALA A 48 1.64 1.69 -0.16
C ALA A 48 2.44 2.77 -0.89
N THR A 49 1.76 3.59 -1.69
CA THR A 49 2.37 4.73 -2.35
C THR A 49 2.57 5.89 -1.35
N PRO A 50 3.76 6.51 -1.29
CA PRO A 50 4.01 7.63 -0.39
C PRO A 50 3.56 8.98 -0.97
N PHE A 51 3.03 9.01 -2.20
CA PHE A 51 2.64 10.23 -2.90
C PHE A 51 1.19 10.17 -3.35
N TRP A 52 0.42 11.20 -3.00
CA TRP A 52 -0.93 11.41 -3.50
C TRP A 52 -1.36 12.87 -3.36
N GLY A 53 -2.23 13.30 -4.28
CA GLY A 53 -2.65 14.70 -4.43
C GLY A 53 -1.52 15.56 -4.99
N PHE A 54 -1.59 15.94 -6.26
CA PHE A 54 -0.55 16.75 -6.91
C PHE A 54 -0.94 18.22 -7.06
N LEU A 55 -2.21 18.55 -6.80
CA LEU A 55 -2.68 19.93 -6.82
C LEU A 55 -2.32 20.66 -5.52
N PRO A 56 -1.98 21.96 -5.60
CA PRO A 56 -1.63 22.75 -4.42
C PRO A 56 -2.75 22.73 -3.39
N ASN A 57 -2.42 22.42 -2.14
CA ASN A 57 -3.37 22.58 -1.04
C ASN A 57 -3.51 24.08 -0.70
N PRO A 58 -4.72 24.68 -0.76
CA PRO A 58 -4.94 26.09 -0.46
C PRO A 58 -4.57 26.49 0.97
N ILE A 59 -4.65 25.56 1.93
CA ILE A 59 -4.26 25.77 3.33
C ILE A 59 -2.73 25.78 3.47
N ARG A 60 -2.05 24.81 2.84
CA ARG A 60 -0.59 24.66 2.94
C ARG A 60 0.16 25.67 2.07
N SER A 61 -0.41 26.06 0.94
CA SER A 61 0.24 26.92 -0.05
C SER A 61 -0.75 27.89 -0.71
N PRO A 62 -1.25 28.90 0.04
CA PRO A 62 -2.28 29.82 -0.43
C PRO A 62 -1.89 30.61 -1.69
N ARG A 63 -0.61 30.96 -1.83
CA ARG A 63 -0.10 31.69 -3.00
C ARG A 63 -0.05 30.81 -4.25
N LEU A 64 0.39 29.56 -4.09
CA LEU A 64 0.47 28.60 -5.20
C LEU A 64 -0.94 28.17 -5.65
N ALA A 65 -1.87 27.99 -4.71
CA ALA A 65 -3.26 27.66 -5.00
C ALA A 65 -4.00 28.78 -5.76
N LYS A 66 -3.62 30.05 -5.61
CA LYS A 66 -4.20 31.17 -6.40
C LYS A 66 -3.75 31.18 -7.86
N ILE A 67 -2.62 30.54 -8.18
CA ILE A 67 -2.08 30.43 -9.55
C ILE A 67 -2.77 29.29 -10.31
N PHE A 68 -3.30 28.29 -9.61
CA PHE A 68 -4.13 27.24 -10.17
C PHE A 68 -5.61 27.62 -10.02
N PRO A 69 -6.28 28.14 -11.06
CA PRO A 69 -7.66 28.66 -10.96
C PRO A 69 -8.68 27.61 -10.51
N TRP A 70 -8.31 26.32 -10.58
CA TRP A 70 -9.09 25.21 -10.07
C TRP A 70 -8.25 24.37 -9.11
N ALA A 71 -8.58 24.40 -7.82
CA ALA A 71 -7.86 23.72 -6.74
C ALA A 71 -8.26 22.24 -6.56
N GLY A 72 -8.79 21.60 -7.61
CA GLY A 72 -9.24 20.20 -7.52
C GLY A 72 -10.63 20.01 -6.87
N THR A 73 -11.37 21.10 -6.69
CA THR A 73 -12.68 21.12 -6.00
C THR A 73 -13.82 20.78 -6.96
N PHE A 74 -14.80 20.00 -6.52
CA PHE A 74 -15.99 19.71 -7.33
C PHE A 74 -17.00 20.87 -7.30
N PRO A 75 -17.77 21.12 -8.38
CA PRO A 75 -17.79 20.37 -9.65
C PRO A 75 -16.61 20.70 -10.60
N LEU A 76 -16.29 19.76 -11.50
CA LEU A 76 -15.23 19.91 -12.51
C LEU A 76 -15.59 21.00 -13.54
N PRO A 77 -14.63 21.83 -14.00
CA PRO A 77 -14.81 22.67 -15.18
C PRO A 77 -15.19 21.83 -16.41
N ALA A 78 -16.05 22.34 -17.29
CA ALA A 78 -16.60 21.58 -18.41
C ALA A 78 -15.54 20.98 -19.36
N SER A 79 -14.47 21.72 -19.63
CA SER A 79 -13.33 21.25 -20.43
C SER A 79 -12.57 20.11 -19.76
N VAL A 80 -12.34 20.20 -18.45
CA VAL A 80 -11.69 19.17 -17.64
C VAL A 80 -12.58 17.93 -17.56
N ARG A 81 -13.88 18.10 -17.34
CA ARG A 81 -14.86 16.99 -17.32
C ARG A 81 -14.81 16.16 -18.61
N LYS A 82 -14.83 16.81 -19.78
CA LYS A 82 -14.78 16.10 -21.06
C LYS A 82 -13.47 15.33 -21.25
N LEU A 83 -12.34 15.92 -20.86
CA LEU A 83 -11.04 15.24 -20.90
C LEU A 83 -11.02 14.02 -19.96
N VAL A 84 -11.54 14.17 -18.75
CA VAL A 84 -11.66 13.11 -17.75
C VAL A 84 -12.53 11.97 -18.25
N GLU A 85 -13.67 12.28 -18.87
CA GLU A 85 -14.55 11.28 -19.45
C GLU A 85 -13.81 10.48 -20.54
N ILE A 86 -13.03 11.14 -21.42
CA ILE A 86 -12.22 10.45 -22.44
C ILE A 86 -11.15 9.54 -21.80
N VAL A 87 -10.42 10.05 -20.80
CA VAL A 87 -9.39 9.27 -20.10
C VAL A 87 -10.03 8.10 -19.35
N TRP A 88 -11.17 8.32 -18.70
CA TRP A 88 -11.91 7.29 -17.99
C TRP A 88 -12.35 6.18 -18.94
N GLN A 89 -12.96 6.51 -20.08
CA GLN A 89 -13.37 5.51 -21.08
C GLN A 89 -12.21 4.62 -21.54
N LYS A 90 -11.00 5.17 -21.67
CA LYS A 90 -9.82 4.39 -22.00
C LYS A 90 -9.40 3.47 -20.85
N ILE A 91 -9.34 3.98 -19.62
CA ILE A 91 -8.93 3.21 -18.44
C ILE A 91 -9.95 2.12 -18.09
N SER A 92 -11.24 2.41 -18.25
CA SER A 92 -12.34 1.47 -17.98
C SER A 92 -12.60 0.49 -19.11
N ASP A 93 -11.94 0.60 -20.27
CA ASP A 93 -12.05 -0.41 -21.33
C ASP A 93 -11.54 -1.76 -20.78
N PRO A 94 -12.31 -2.85 -20.94
CA PRO A 94 -11.94 -4.16 -20.42
C PRO A 94 -10.56 -4.64 -20.86
N ARG A 95 -10.09 -4.28 -22.06
CA ARG A 95 -8.72 -4.63 -22.51
C ARG A 95 -7.66 -3.89 -21.71
N SER A 96 -7.89 -2.60 -21.40
CA SER A 96 -6.99 -1.82 -20.55
C SER A 96 -6.95 -2.38 -19.13
N ILE A 97 -8.10 -2.78 -18.57
CA ILE A 97 -8.17 -3.41 -17.24
C ILE A 97 -7.39 -4.73 -17.25
N ALA A 98 -7.57 -5.57 -18.27
CA ALA A 98 -6.83 -6.83 -18.40
C ALA A 98 -5.31 -6.60 -18.48
N GLN A 99 -4.87 -5.60 -19.26
CA GLN A 99 -3.45 -5.23 -19.36
C GLN A 99 -2.88 -4.72 -18.04
N ILE A 100 -3.67 -3.97 -17.26
CA ILE A 100 -3.26 -3.52 -15.93
C ILE A 100 -3.12 -4.72 -14.99
N LEU A 101 -4.07 -5.66 -14.99
CA LEU A 101 -3.97 -6.87 -14.17
C LEU A 101 -2.76 -7.72 -14.56
N GLU A 102 -2.51 -7.90 -15.86
CA GLU A 102 -1.32 -8.59 -16.36
C GLU A 102 -0.03 -7.89 -15.91
N GLN A 103 0.00 -6.57 -15.87
CA GLN A 103 1.16 -5.83 -15.39
C GLN A 103 1.39 -6.00 -13.89
N VAL A 104 0.34 -5.90 -13.07
CA VAL A 104 0.47 -5.72 -11.61
C VAL A 104 0.60 -7.03 -10.84
N TYR A 105 0.25 -8.17 -11.45
CA TYR A 105 0.42 -9.50 -10.84
C TYR A 105 1.75 -10.10 -11.29
N ALA A 106 2.53 -10.65 -10.35
CA ALA A 106 3.79 -11.31 -10.64
C ALA A 106 3.60 -12.78 -11.05
N ASP A 107 2.64 -13.48 -10.42
CA ASP A 107 2.28 -14.85 -10.81
C ASP A 107 1.08 -14.85 -11.76
N HIS A 108 1.36 -14.94 -13.06
CA HIS A 108 0.33 -15.00 -14.11
C HIS A 108 -0.47 -16.32 -14.15
N SER A 109 -0.17 -17.29 -13.28
CA SER A 109 -1.05 -18.45 -13.05
C SER A 109 -2.18 -18.14 -12.08
N THR A 110 -2.17 -16.98 -11.41
CA THR A 110 -3.24 -16.54 -10.52
C THR A 110 -4.53 -16.31 -11.32
N ASN A 111 -5.63 -16.95 -10.91
CA ASN A 111 -6.93 -16.71 -11.54
C ASN A 111 -7.46 -15.33 -11.13
N VAL A 112 -7.42 -14.39 -12.06
CA VAL A 112 -7.91 -13.01 -11.86
C VAL A 112 -9.29 -12.75 -12.46
N ASP A 113 -9.98 -13.77 -13.00
CA ASP A 113 -11.27 -13.59 -13.70
C ASP A 113 -12.35 -12.95 -12.81
N LYS A 114 -12.37 -13.37 -11.54
CA LYS A 114 -13.29 -12.81 -10.54
C LYS A 114 -12.94 -11.35 -10.21
N VAL A 115 -11.65 -11.02 -10.10
CA VAL A 115 -11.19 -9.65 -9.83
C VAL A 115 -11.51 -8.77 -11.03
N PHE A 116 -11.18 -9.24 -12.24
CA PHE A 116 -11.46 -8.58 -13.51
C PHE A 116 -12.94 -8.24 -13.66
N SER A 117 -13.83 -9.23 -13.52
CA SER A 117 -15.28 -9.03 -13.66
C SER A 117 -15.83 -8.00 -12.66
N ARG A 118 -15.34 -8.01 -11.40
CA ARG A 118 -15.74 -7.02 -10.39
C ARG A 118 -15.25 -5.61 -10.70
N ILE A 119 -14.04 -5.47 -11.26
CA ILE A 119 -13.53 -4.16 -11.67
C ILE A 119 -14.37 -3.61 -12.84
N VAL A 120 -14.68 -4.45 -13.84
CA VAL A 120 -15.54 -4.05 -14.97
C VAL A 120 -16.92 -3.62 -14.48
N GLU A 121 -17.59 -4.45 -13.68
CA GLU A 121 -18.90 -4.14 -13.07
C GLU A 121 -18.88 -2.81 -12.30
N THR A 122 -17.83 -2.58 -11.49
CA THR A 122 -17.69 -1.35 -10.71
C THR A 122 -17.44 -0.13 -11.61
N ALA A 123 -16.69 -0.30 -12.71
CA ALA A 123 -16.37 0.77 -13.64
C ALA A 123 -17.56 1.24 -14.48
N GLU A 124 -18.58 0.40 -14.64
CA GLU A 124 -19.85 0.73 -15.30
C GLU A 124 -20.76 1.62 -14.46
N HIS A 125 -20.48 1.77 -13.16
CA HIS A 125 -21.30 2.60 -12.28
C HIS A 125 -21.34 4.06 -12.79
N PRO A 126 -22.52 4.73 -12.86
CA PRO A 126 -22.64 6.08 -13.41
C PRO A 126 -21.74 7.13 -12.75
N ALA A 127 -21.39 6.92 -11.48
CA ALA A 127 -20.50 7.80 -10.72
C ALA A 127 -19.01 7.45 -10.85
N ALA A 128 -18.61 6.38 -11.54
CA ALA A 128 -17.24 5.89 -11.53
C ALA A 128 -16.23 6.89 -12.12
N ALA A 129 -16.59 7.54 -13.24
CA ALA A 129 -15.77 8.60 -13.83
C ALA A 129 -15.58 9.79 -12.88
N ALA A 130 -16.63 10.18 -12.15
CA ALA A 130 -16.56 11.25 -11.16
C ALA A 130 -15.70 10.86 -9.96
N SER A 131 -15.82 9.61 -9.48
CA SER A 131 -14.96 9.05 -8.43
C SER A 131 -13.49 9.05 -8.86
N PHE A 132 -13.17 8.58 -10.06
CA PHE A 132 -11.81 8.63 -10.61
C PHE A 132 -11.27 10.05 -10.68
N ALA A 133 -12.07 11.00 -11.18
CA ALA A 133 -11.68 12.40 -11.21
C ALA A 133 -11.40 12.94 -9.81
N SER A 134 -12.18 12.54 -8.82
CA SER A 134 -11.98 12.97 -7.43
C SER A 134 -10.65 12.50 -6.85
N ILE A 135 -10.19 11.32 -7.26
CA ILE A 135 -8.90 10.77 -6.87
C ILE A 135 -7.76 11.50 -7.59
N MET A 136 -7.90 11.70 -8.90
CA MET A 136 -6.87 12.30 -9.76
C MET A 136 -6.61 13.77 -9.43
N PHE A 137 -7.67 14.52 -9.14
CA PHE A 137 -7.59 15.95 -8.86
C PHE A 137 -7.75 16.28 -7.40
N ALA A 138 -7.56 15.31 -6.49
CA ALA A 138 -7.54 15.65 -5.10
C ALA A 138 -6.40 16.65 -4.80
N PRO A 139 -6.67 17.73 -4.05
CA PRO A 139 -5.59 18.57 -3.53
C PRO A 139 -4.74 17.74 -2.57
N GLN A 140 -3.48 18.18 -2.38
CA GLN A 140 -2.63 17.61 -1.34
C GLN A 140 -3.34 17.57 0.01
N GLY A 141 -3.17 16.47 0.75
CA GLY A 141 -3.64 16.38 2.13
C GLY A 141 -2.98 17.44 3.03
N GLN A 142 -3.56 17.71 4.19
CA GLN A 142 -2.92 18.59 5.19
C GLN A 142 -1.60 18.02 5.70
N LEU A 143 -1.53 16.68 5.77
CA LEU A 143 -0.34 15.90 6.11
C LEU A 143 0.19 15.23 4.84
N SER A 144 1.49 15.34 4.63
CA SER A 144 2.25 14.45 3.74
C SER A 144 2.36 13.05 4.37
N PHE A 145 2.73 12.07 3.56
CA PHE A 145 2.97 10.70 4.04
C PHE A 145 4.01 10.66 5.16
N LYS A 146 5.09 11.45 5.03
CA LYS A 146 6.13 11.59 6.05
C LYS A 146 5.59 12.16 7.36
N GLU A 147 4.79 13.22 7.29
CA GLU A 147 4.16 13.85 8.47
C GLU A 147 3.15 12.89 9.12
N ALA A 148 2.41 12.11 8.32
CA ALA A 148 1.48 11.09 8.83
C ALA A 148 2.22 9.96 9.56
N LEU A 149 3.37 9.48 9.06
CA LEU A 149 4.23 8.52 9.76
C LEU A 149 4.69 9.07 11.12
N VAL A 150 5.22 10.30 11.16
CA VAL A 150 5.65 10.94 12.42
C VAL A 150 4.50 11.02 13.41
N ARG A 151 3.32 11.44 12.95
CA ARG A 151 2.16 11.58 13.83
C ARG A 151 1.66 10.23 14.34
N CYS A 152 1.67 9.16 13.54
CA CYS A 152 1.37 7.81 14.00
C CYS A 152 2.37 7.37 15.10
N GLN A 153 3.67 7.59 14.88
CA GLN A 153 4.71 7.28 15.86
C GLN A 153 4.52 8.03 17.17
N MET A 154 4.24 9.35 17.13
CA MET A 154 3.97 10.15 18.32
C MET A 154 2.74 9.68 19.11
N ASN A 155 1.78 9.03 18.44
CA ASN A 155 0.58 8.48 19.06
C ASN A 155 0.68 6.98 19.34
N ASN A 156 1.89 6.39 19.26
CA ASN A 156 2.14 4.96 19.48
C ASN A 156 1.31 4.03 18.58
N ILE A 157 0.96 4.47 17.37
CA ILE A 157 0.25 3.62 16.40
C ILE A 157 1.29 2.77 15.65
N PRO A 158 1.31 1.44 15.84
CA PRO A 158 2.26 0.58 15.19
C PRO A 158 1.99 0.49 13.68
N VAL A 159 3.07 0.45 12.90
CA VAL A 159 3.03 0.33 11.43
C VAL A 159 3.69 -0.97 10.99
N CYS A 160 3.02 -1.72 10.12
CA CYS A 160 3.55 -2.91 9.47
C CYS A 160 3.54 -2.74 7.95
N LEU A 161 4.62 -3.14 7.29
CA LEU A 161 4.80 -3.04 5.85
C LEU A 161 4.83 -4.46 5.26
N MET A 162 4.07 -4.71 4.21
CA MET A 162 4.13 -5.95 3.44
C MET A 162 4.14 -5.61 1.96
N TYR A 163 5.27 -5.83 1.29
CA TYR A 163 5.44 -5.42 -0.10
C TYR A 163 5.76 -6.63 -0.96
N GLY A 164 5.04 -6.78 -2.06
CA GLY A 164 5.49 -7.65 -3.14
C GLY A 164 6.80 -7.15 -3.73
N LYS A 165 7.77 -8.06 -3.86
CA LYS A 165 9.12 -7.76 -4.36
C LYS A 165 9.11 -7.42 -5.84
N GLU A 166 8.20 -8.02 -6.59
CA GLU A 166 8.06 -7.89 -8.03
C GLU A 166 7.08 -6.76 -8.43
N ASP A 167 6.62 -5.94 -7.47
CA ASP A 167 5.72 -4.81 -7.76
C ASP A 167 6.34 -3.83 -8.79
N PRO A 168 5.70 -3.66 -9.96
CA PRO A 168 6.19 -2.75 -11.01
C PRO A 168 5.92 -1.27 -10.71
N TRP A 169 4.98 -0.96 -9.81
CA TRP A 169 4.50 0.40 -9.53
C TRP A 169 5.12 0.96 -8.25
N VAL A 170 5.05 0.22 -7.14
CA VAL A 170 5.53 0.65 -5.82
C VAL A 170 6.58 -0.34 -5.31
N GLN A 171 7.77 -0.25 -5.89
CA GLN A 171 8.88 -1.10 -5.52
C GLN A 171 9.23 -1.03 -4.02
N PRO A 172 9.80 -2.11 -3.44
CA PRO A 172 10.18 -2.19 -2.02
C PRO A 172 11.08 -1.05 -1.50
N ILE A 173 11.73 -0.29 -2.38
CA ILE A 173 12.50 0.92 -2.01
C ILE A 173 11.71 1.89 -1.14
N TRP A 174 10.40 2.03 -1.37
CA TRP A 174 9.54 2.88 -0.55
C TRP A 174 9.34 2.32 0.85
N GLY A 175 9.17 1.00 0.99
CA GLY A 175 9.14 0.35 2.31
C GLY A 175 10.43 0.56 3.11
N PHE A 176 11.59 0.52 2.44
CA PHE A 176 12.88 0.84 3.08
C PHE A 176 13.00 2.31 3.51
N GLN A 177 12.40 3.24 2.78
CA GLN A 177 12.34 4.64 3.21
C GLN A 177 11.49 4.80 4.47
N VAL A 178 10.35 4.10 4.56
CA VAL A 178 9.55 4.06 5.79
C VAL A 178 10.34 3.47 6.93
N LYS A 179 11.02 2.34 6.72
CA LYS A 179 11.87 1.70 7.72
C LYS A 179 13.01 2.60 8.21
N LYS A 180 13.59 3.43 7.33
CA LYS A 180 14.61 4.42 7.72
C LYS A 180 14.04 5.51 8.64
N GLN A 181 12.79 5.88 8.43
CA GLN A 181 12.11 6.91 9.24
C GLN A 181 11.53 6.33 10.53
N VAL A 182 11.04 5.09 10.48
CA VAL A 182 10.37 4.36 11.58
C VAL A 182 11.06 3.00 11.72
N PRO A 183 12.26 2.93 12.35
CA PRO A 183 13.07 1.72 12.45
C PRO A 183 12.40 0.55 13.19
N GLU A 184 11.36 0.82 13.97
CA GLU A 184 10.53 -0.15 14.68
C GLU A 184 9.44 -0.77 13.80
N ALA A 185 9.07 -0.14 12.67
CA ALA A 185 8.04 -0.66 11.77
C ALA A 185 8.48 -2.02 11.22
N LEU A 186 7.61 -3.03 11.30
CA LEU A 186 7.90 -4.34 10.72
C LEU A 186 7.85 -4.24 9.21
N PHE A 187 8.79 -4.89 8.53
CA PHE A 187 8.78 -4.93 7.07
C PHE A 187 9.01 -6.33 6.54
N TYR A 188 8.01 -6.84 5.83
CA TYR A 188 8.04 -8.08 5.08
C TYR A 188 8.08 -7.78 3.57
N GLU A 189 9.11 -8.27 2.89
CA GLU A 189 9.16 -8.33 1.43
C GLU A 189 8.81 -9.74 0.98
N ILE A 190 7.89 -9.88 0.03
CA ILE A 190 7.23 -11.14 -0.34
C ILE A 190 7.52 -11.44 -1.81
N SER A 191 7.96 -12.66 -2.13
CA SER A 191 8.30 -13.08 -3.49
C SER A 191 7.95 -14.55 -3.74
N PRO A 192 7.30 -14.93 -4.85
CA PRO A 192 6.78 -14.02 -5.88
C PRO A 192 5.52 -13.28 -5.39
N ALA A 193 5.48 -11.96 -5.55
CA ALA A 193 4.28 -11.14 -5.41
C ALA A 193 4.49 -9.75 -6.06
N GLY A 194 3.50 -9.29 -6.80
CA GLY A 194 3.46 -7.98 -7.46
C GLY A 194 2.84 -6.88 -6.59
N HIS A 195 2.01 -6.05 -7.20
CA HIS A 195 1.36 -4.89 -6.56
C HIS A 195 0.18 -5.26 -5.66
N CYS A 196 -0.33 -6.50 -5.78
CA CYS A 196 -1.51 -6.97 -5.08
C CYS A 196 -1.18 -8.20 -4.23
N PRO A 197 -0.21 -8.14 -3.30
CA PRO A 197 0.23 -9.33 -2.56
C PRO A 197 -0.91 -9.97 -1.75
N HIS A 198 -1.89 -9.17 -1.33
CA HIS A 198 -3.06 -9.60 -0.58
C HIS A 198 -4.06 -10.41 -1.42
N ASP A 199 -3.99 -10.37 -2.74
CA ASP A 199 -4.79 -11.18 -3.67
C ASP A 199 -3.95 -12.30 -4.31
N GLU A 200 -2.69 -12.00 -4.65
CA GLU A 200 -1.73 -12.97 -5.20
C GLU A 200 -1.35 -14.08 -4.22
N VAL A 201 -1.00 -13.71 -2.98
CA VAL A 201 -0.58 -14.65 -1.92
C VAL A 201 -1.30 -14.42 -0.58
N PRO A 202 -2.66 -14.38 -0.54
CA PRO A 202 -3.46 -14.18 0.67
C PRO A 202 -3.09 -15.07 1.85
N GLU A 203 -2.65 -16.31 1.65
CA GLU A 203 -2.26 -17.21 2.74
C GLU A 203 -1.08 -16.61 3.51
N VAL A 204 -0.08 -16.13 2.78
CA VAL A 204 1.11 -15.49 3.35
C VAL A 204 0.74 -14.14 3.97
N VAL A 205 0.04 -13.28 3.24
CA VAL A 205 -0.35 -11.96 3.77
C VAL A 205 -1.23 -12.10 5.02
N ASN A 206 -2.21 -13.00 5.03
CA ASN A 206 -3.05 -13.24 6.20
C ASN A 206 -2.28 -13.87 7.36
N TYR A 207 -1.35 -14.78 7.09
CA TYR A 207 -0.48 -15.33 8.13
C TYR A 207 0.35 -14.23 8.81
N LEU A 208 0.99 -13.36 8.01
CA LEU A 208 1.78 -12.24 8.51
C LEU A 208 0.92 -11.23 9.27
N LEU A 209 -0.23 -10.84 8.70
CA LEU A 209 -1.15 -9.85 9.28
C LEU A 209 -1.76 -10.33 10.59
N ARG A 210 -2.29 -11.55 10.62
CA ARG A 210 -2.90 -12.11 11.83
C ARG A 210 -1.87 -12.31 12.93
N GLY A 211 -0.66 -12.76 12.59
CA GLY A 211 0.39 -12.91 13.58
C GLY A 211 0.88 -11.58 14.15
N TRP A 212 1.00 -10.54 13.30
CA TRP A 212 1.30 -9.19 13.78
C TRP A 212 0.22 -8.64 14.72
N ILE A 213 -1.06 -8.76 14.35
CA ILE A 213 -2.17 -8.35 15.22
C ILE A 213 -2.14 -9.12 16.55
N LYS A 214 -1.96 -10.45 16.53
CA LYS A 214 -1.84 -11.25 17.76
C LYS A 214 -0.65 -10.83 18.63
N ASN A 215 0.48 -10.51 18.03
CA ASN A 215 1.64 -10.00 18.75
C ASN A 215 1.31 -8.67 19.45
N LEU A 216 0.64 -7.73 18.77
CA LEU A 216 0.23 -6.45 19.37
C LEU A 216 -0.79 -6.62 20.49
N GLU A 217 -1.86 -7.39 20.26
CA GLU A 217 -2.93 -7.63 21.24
C GLU A 217 -2.42 -8.39 22.48
N SER A 218 -1.39 -9.23 22.32
CA SER A 218 -0.73 -9.93 23.42
C SER A 218 0.45 -9.17 24.04
N GLN A 219 0.66 -7.91 23.65
CA GLN A 219 1.78 -7.08 24.12
C GLN A 219 3.15 -7.74 23.96
N GLY A 220 3.34 -8.49 22.88
CA GLY A 220 4.60 -9.16 22.54
C GLY A 220 4.79 -10.54 23.14
N LEU A 221 3.81 -11.08 23.88
CA LEU A 221 3.87 -12.46 24.42
C LEU A 221 3.79 -13.51 23.32
N VAL A 222 3.00 -13.27 22.26
CA VAL A 222 2.97 -14.10 21.06
C VAL A 222 4.06 -13.61 20.11
N ALA A 223 4.97 -14.50 19.70
CA ALA A 223 6.03 -14.15 18.76
C ALA A 223 5.47 -13.71 17.38
N LEU A 224 6.21 -12.84 16.70
CA LEU A 224 5.85 -12.42 15.35
C LEU A 224 6.04 -13.56 14.34
N PRO A 225 5.29 -13.54 13.24
CA PRO A 225 5.53 -14.43 12.12
C PRO A 225 6.99 -14.40 11.68
N LEU A 226 7.55 -15.60 11.47
CA LEU A 226 8.95 -15.87 11.07
C LEU A 226 10.01 -15.70 12.16
N LEU A 227 9.62 -15.28 13.36
CA LEU A 227 10.52 -14.96 14.46
C LEU A 227 10.29 -15.93 15.63
N ASP A 228 11.34 -16.62 16.06
CA ASP A 228 11.26 -17.57 17.20
C ASP A 228 11.57 -16.89 18.54
N THR A 229 12.25 -15.73 18.55
CA THR A 229 12.66 -14.98 19.76
C THR A 229 12.68 -13.46 19.54
N GLN A 230 12.65 -12.64 20.60
CA GLN A 230 12.73 -11.16 20.45
C GLN A 230 14.06 -10.66 19.89
N GLU A 231 15.18 -11.38 20.07
CA GLU A 231 16.48 -11.00 19.48
C GLU A 231 16.45 -10.99 17.95
N SER A 232 15.59 -11.81 17.34
CA SER A 232 15.41 -11.90 15.90
C SER A 232 14.79 -10.64 15.29
N LEU A 233 14.13 -9.77 16.09
CA LEU A 233 13.63 -8.46 15.64
C LEU A 233 14.74 -7.52 15.17
N GLN A 234 16.00 -7.78 15.55
CA GLN A 234 17.13 -6.96 15.14
C GLN A 234 17.75 -7.43 13.82
N ILE A 235 17.49 -8.66 13.37
CA ILE A 235 18.22 -9.33 12.29
C ILE A 235 17.31 -9.49 11.06
N ASN A 236 17.89 -9.44 9.87
CA ASN A 236 17.17 -9.75 8.63
C ASN A 236 17.01 -11.27 8.48
N ILE A 237 15.78 -11.74 8.27
CA ILE A 237 15.47 -13.17 8.17
C ILE A 237 14.78 -13.44 6.84
N ALA A 238 15.15 -14.54 6.19
CA ALA A 238 14.46 -15.04 5.00
C ALA A 238 13.93 -16.45 5.28
N ARG A 239 12.65 -16.68 4.98
CA ARG A 239 12.00 -17.99 5.11
C ARG A 239 11.16 -18.27 3.88
N ASP A 240 11.16 -19.52 3.44
CA ASP A 240 10.21 -20.01 2.45
C ASP A 240 8.96 -20.53 3.17
N LEU A 241 7.80 -20.00 2.80
CA LEU A 241 6.49 -20.40 3.29
C LEU A 241 5.77 -21.18 2.20
N GLU A 242 5.38 -22.41 2.52
CA GLU A 242 4.63 -23.27 1.61
C GLU A 242 3.15 -23.29 1.98
N PHE A 243 2.29 -23.27 0.96
CA PHE A 243 0.85 -23.40 1.12
C PHE A 243 0.25 -24.11 -0.10
N VAL A 244 -1.01 -24.51 0.01
CA VAL A 244 -1.76 -25.15 -1.08
C VAL A 244 -2.87 -24.21 -1.52
N ARG A 245 -2.95 -23.95 -2.83
CA ARG A 245 -4.01 -23.18 -3.47
C ARG A 245 -4.43 -23.87 -4.76
N ASP A 246 -5.73 -24.05 -4.95
CA ASP A 246 -6.30 -24.71 -6.12
C ASP A 246 -5.66 -26.08 -6.44
N GLY A 247 -5.38 -26.85 -5.38
CA GLY A 247 -4.74 -28.16 -5.47
C GLY A 247 -3.25 -28.14 -5.79
N SER A 248 -2.65 -26.98 -6.00
CA SER A 248 -1.23 -26.81 -6.29
C SER A 248 -0.45 -26.35 -5.06
N LYS A 249 0.71 -26.97 -4.81
CA LYS A 249 1.65 -26.51 -3.78
C LYS A 249 2.38 -25.28 -4.30
N LYS A 250 2.31 -24.18 -3.56
CA LYS A 250 3.00 -22.92 -3.83
C LYS A 250 4.03 -22.66 -2.74
N SER A 251 5.12 -21.99 -3.09
CA SER A 251 6.17 -21.59 -2.17
C SER A 251 6.47 -20.11 -2.37
N VAL A 252 6.50 -19.36 -1.27
CA VAL A 252 6.72 -17.92 -1.24
C VAL A 252 7.83 -17.61 -0.24
N LYS A 253 8.86 -16.93 -0.72
CA LYS A 253 9.94 -16.42 0.09
C LYS A 253 9.54 -15.10 0.73
N VAL A 254 9.61 -15.04 2.05
CA VAL A 254 9.39 -13.83 2.83
C VAL A 254 10.70 -13.39 3.47
N HIS A 255 11.11 -12.17 3.15
CA HIS A 255 12.24 -11.49 3.78
C HIS A 255 11.72 -10.49 4.82
N PHE A 256 12.01 -10.75 6.08
CA PHE A 256 11.76 -9.83 7.18
C PHE A 256 12.96 -8.91 7.41
N PHE A 257 12.72 -7.60 7.58
CA PHE A 257 13.73 -6.60 7.91
C PHE A 257 13.57 -6.09 9.34
N GLY A 258 14.52 -6.48 10.18
CA GLY A 258 14.61 -6.08 11.57
C GLY A 258 15.01 -4.62 11.77
N SER A 259 15.11 -4.18 13.02
CA SER A 259 15.44 -2.80 13.39
C SER A 259 16.89 -2.39 13.13
N LYS A 260 17.86 -3.33 13.15
CA LYS A 260 19.25 -3.08 12.72
C LYS A 260 19.40 -3.27 11.22
N PHE A 261 18.60 -2.54 10.45
CA PHE A 261 18.65 -2.57 9.00
C PHE A 261 19.78 -1.67 8.47
N SER A 262 20.76 -2.26 7.78
CA SER A 262 21.78 -1.55 7.00
C SER A 262 21.34 -1.45 5.53
N LEU A 263 21.07 -0.22 5.07
CA LEU A 263 20.72 0.08 3.67
C LEU A 263 21.86 -0.23 2.69
N TRP A 264 23.11 -0.16 3.16
CA TRP A 264 24.32 -0.25 2.33
C TRP A 264 24.52 -1.65 1.75
N ASP A 265 24.27 -2.69 2.55
CA ASP A 265 24.44 -4.08 2.13
C ASP A 265 23.51 -4.46 0.97
N ARG A 266 22.33 -3.83 0.91
CA ARG A 266 21.32 -4.12 -0.10
C ARG A 266 21.44 -3.27 -1.36
N ILE A 267 21.83 -1.99 -1.26
CA ILE A 267 22.14 -1.17 -2.45
C ILE A 267 23.24 -1.85 -3.28
N SER A 268 24.26 -2.40 -2.61
CA SER A 268 25.30 -3.24 -3.25
C SER A 268 24.67 -4.44 -3.98
N SER A 269 23.82 -5.22 -3.32
CA SER A 269 23.15 -6.38 -3.95
C SER A 269 22.25 -6.02 -5.13
N TYR A 270 21.55 -4.88 -5.07
CA TYR A 270 20.63 -4.43 -6.12
C TYR A 270 21.41 -3.97 -7.35
N ILE A 271 22.50 -3.21 -7.12
CA ILE A 271 23.47 -2.83 -8.16
C ILE A 271 24.06 -4.09 -8.79
N SER A 272 24.60 -5.02 -8.00
CA SER A 272 25.17 -6.28 -8.51
C SER A 272 24.15 -7.11 -9.30
N SER A 273 22.89 -7.21 -8.88
CA SER A 273 21.85 -7.95 -9.61
C SER A 273 21.47 -7.31 -10.95
N ARG A 274 21.56 -5.97 -11.03
CA ARG A 274 21.24 -5.20 -12.24
C ARG A 274 22.40 -5.23 -13.24
N PHE A 275 23.64 -5.19 -12.76
CA PHE A 275 24.85 -5.35 -13.59
C PHE A 275 25.04 -6.80 -14.06
N GLY A 276 24.76 -7.81 -13.24
CA GLY A 276 24.82 -9.22 -13.66
C GLY A 276 23.79 -9.58 -14.74
N LYS A 277 22.63 -8.91 -14.79
CA LYS A 277 21.65 -9.05 -15.89
C LYS A 277 22.05 -8.33 -17.19
N LEU A 278 22.99 -7.39 -17.14
CA LEU A 278 23.52 -6.69 -18.32
C LEU A 278 24.64 -7.50 -18.99
N GLU A 279 25.47 -8.22 -18.21
CA GLU A 279 26.53 -9.08 -18.77
C GLU A 279 26.01 -10.37 -19.43
N LEU A 280 24.83 -10.87 -19.04
CA LEU A 280 24.19 -12.05 -19.65
C LEU A 280 23.40 -11.75 -20.95
N LYS A 281 23.45 -10.50 -21.43
CA LYS A 281 22.82 -10.06 -22.69
C LYS A 281 23.83 -9.53 -23.73
N SER A 282 25.12 -9.77 -23.51
CA SER A 282 26.19 -9.51 -24.48
C SER A 282 26.59 -10.76 -25.23
#